data_AF-A0A949H1R9-F1
#
_entry.id   AF-A0A949H1R9-F1
#
_cell.length_a   1.000
_cell.length_b   1.000
_cell.length_c   1.000
_cell.angle_alpha   90.00
_cell.angle_beta   90.00
_cell.angle_gamma   90.00
#
_symmetry.space_group_name_H-M   'P 1'
#
loop_
_entity.id
_entity.type
_entity.pdbx_description
1 polymer ?
#
loop_
_entity_poly.entity_id
_entity_poly.type
_entity_poly.pdbx_seq_one_letter_code
_entity_poly.pdbx_strand_id
1 'polypeptide(L)'
;MISRPDFKVSVCAGLALAMVASVWGSPSAQAQTTEPAPAEQVAGEAAPRLLQEAAAAYADYQSEVSLIRDKPISGADQLDKALTVFGAQNPAQLSAGWIAYAAMIAAQDPEFIAAVRDIDSFYGRDRVMNGMRNDLGYARTLKGGERALQTALAVNARDTDRIAAAAAYVKDQAIKLQSVAWGKSRLKDAGGVATRLKANATLLRPIAEAAKKLFSGPDLHLVLADASSNGQGSVWDRVSLIAASAPAAALNALTPAEPSSMRIDPRRESTANRIMTLAAFHILEADRTHTDEVRAAMSDKPTFDCIDWSQLQLQACVSAAYTRADLSFCLAEHAIGDAGTCFSGVAR
;
A
#
# COMPACT_ATOMS: atom_id res chain seq x y z
N MET A 1 52.72 36.13 27.88
CA MET A 1 54.12 36.07 28.39
C MET A 1 54.39 34.61 28.71
N ILE A 2 55.00 33.87 27.78
CA ILE A 2 56.42 33.48 27.83
C ILE A 2 56.73 32.70 29.12
N SER A 3 56.82 31.37 29.06
CA SER A 3 58.11 30.65 29.01
C SER A 3 57.93 29.16 29.36
N ARG A 4 58.45 28.29 28.47
CA ARG A 4 59.00 26.97 28.86
C ARG A 4 60.33 27.21 29.63
N PRO A 5 60.90 26.25 30.39
CA PRO A 5 61.79 25.20 29.81
C PRO A 5 61.83 23.84 30.59
N ASP A 6 62.07 22.72 29.88
CA ASP A 6 63.29 21.86 29.82
C ASP A 6 63.50 20.90 31.01
N PHE A 7 63.32 19.58 30.81
CA PHE A 7 64.29 18.56 30.36
C PHE A 7 65.40 18.23 31.37
N LYS A 8 65.37 17.00 31.92
CA LYS A 8 66.58 16.27 32.33
C LYS A 8 66.49 14.81 31.91
N VAL A 9 67.51 14.43 31.15
CA VAL A 9 67.87 13.11 30.64
C VAL A 9 68.47 12.26 31.76
N SER A 10 68.25 10.95 31.74
CA SER A 10 69.20 10.00 32.34
C SER A 10 69.33 8.75 31.47
N VAL A 11 70.58 8.41 31.18
CA VAL A 11 71.08 7.33 30.32
C VAL A 11 71.64 6.22 31.22
N CYS A 12 71.39 4.96 30.87
CA CYS A 12 72.20 3.78 31.19
C CYS A 12 71.90 2.75 30.08
N ALA A 13 72.72 2.50 29.05
CA ALA A 13 74.09 1.98 28.99
C ALA A 13 74.22 0.52 29.44
N GLY A 14 74.60 -0.35 28.50
CA GLY A 14 75.06 -1.74 28.73
C GLY A 14 74.61 -2.69 27.62
N LEU A 15 75.35 -2.78 26.50
CA LEU A 15 76.40 -3.78 26.22
C LEU A 15 75.81 -5.18 25.92
N ALA A 16 76.20 -5.96 24.91
CA ALA A 16 76.93 -5.84 23.64
C ALA A 16 77.03 -7.28 23.07
N LEU A 17 77.53 -7.40 21.84
CA LEU A 17 77.93 -8.60 21.06
C LEU A 17 76.85 -9.20 20.14
N ALA A 18 77.13 -9.55 18.88
CA ALA A 18 78.29 -9.33 18.02
C ALA A 18 77.93 -9.82 16.59
N MET A 19 78.44 -9.12 15.56
CA MET A 19 78.87 -9.63 14.23
C MET A 19 77.80 -10.24 13.29
N VAL A 20 77.79 -10.09 11.96
CA VAL A 20 78.60 -9.46 10.89
C VAL A 20 77.70 -9.52 9.64
N ALA A 21 77.62 -8.44 8.84
CA ALA A 21 77.64 -8.48 7.36
C ALA A 21 77.22 -7.11 6.75
N SER A 22 78.19 -6.54 6.04
CA SER A 22 78.14 -5.52 4.98
C SER A 22 76.79 -4.96 4.50
N VAL A 23 76.71 -3.63 4.66
CA VAL A 23 75.91 -2.64 3.93
C VAL A 23 76.03 -2.86 2.40
N TRP A 24 74.97 -2.52 1.65
CA TRP A 24 74.93 -1.56 0.51
C TRP A 24 73.47 -1.49 0.00
N GLY A 25 72.80 -0.34 0.19
CA GLY A 25 71.58 0.08 -0.53
C GLY A 25 70.23 -0.12 0.18
N SER A 26 69.68 0.98 0.73
CA SER A 26 68.28 1.10 1.19
C SER A 26 67.28 0.95 0.02
N PRO A 27 66.07 0.40 0.24
CA PRO A 27 64.97 1.22 0.77
C PRO A 27 64.21 0.54 1.91
N SER A 28 63.73 1.38 2.82
CA SER A 28 62.79 1.08 3.90
C SER A 28 61.62 0.22 3.41
N ALA A 29 61.47 -0.98 4.00
CA ALA A 29 60.23 -1.72 3.98
C ALA A 29 59.18 -0.90 4.74
N GLN A 30 58.33 -0.18 3.99
CA GLN A 30 57.06 0.28 4.52
C GLN A 30 56.29 -0.96 4.95
N ALA A 31 55.98 -1.05 6.25
CA ALA A 31 54.98 -1.97 6.73
C ALA A 31 53.71 -1.68 5.95
N GLN A 32 53.33 -2.60 5.06
CA GLN A 32 52.04 -2.56 4.39
C GLN A 32 50.98 -2.79 5.47
N THR A 33 50.43 -1.69 5.97
CA THR A 33 49.09 -1.69 6.55
C THR A 33 48.15 -2.13 5.43
N THR A 34 47.80 -3.42 5.41
CA THR A 34 46.62 -3.89 4.70
C THR A 34 45.41 -3.21 5.35
N GLU A 35 45.02 -2.11 4.73
CA GLU A 35 43.74 -1.44 4.97
C GLU A 35 42.63 -2.48 4.74
N PRO A 36 41.73 -2.71 5.71
CA PRO A 36 40.59 -3.57 5.47
C PRO A 36 39.79 -2.97 4.32
N ALA A 37 39.52 -3.77 3.29
CA ALA A 37 38.61 -3.39 2.22
C ALA A 37 37.32 -2.83 2.83
N PRO A 38 36.72 -1.76 2.25
CA PRO A 38 35.45 -1.24 2.73
C PRO A 38 34.46 -2.39 2.74
N ALA A 39 33.92 -2.70 3.92
CA ALA A 39 32.79 -3.60 4.03
C ALA A 39 31.71 -3.04 3.11
N GLU A 40 31.44 -3.77 2.04
CA GLU A 40 30.29 -3.54 1.16
C GLU A 40 29.09 -3.51 2.10
N GLN A 41 28.53 -2.31 2.28
CA GLN A 41 27.35 -2.11 3.10
C GLN A 41 26.26 -2.94 2.45
N VAL A 42 26.01 -4.12 3.02
CA VAL A 42 24.80 -4.88 2.75
C VAL A 42 23.68 -3.89 2.95
N ALA A 43 23.02 -3.53 1.85
CA ALA A 43 21.91 -2.59 1.84
C ALA A 43 20.98 -2.98 2.99
N GLY A 44 20.96 -2.14 4.03
CA GLY A 44 20.09 -2.35 5.17
C GLY A 44 18.69 -2.55 4.62
N GLU A 45 18.04 -3.63 5.06
CA GLU A 45 16.66 -3.94 4.73
C GLU A 45 15.84 -2.66 4.85
N ALA A 46 15.45 -2.11 3.70
CA ALA A 46 14.81 -0.81 3.63
C ALA A 46 13.54 -0.91 4.49
N ALA A 47 13.39 0.01 5.46
CA ALA A 47 12.16 0.10 6.24
C ALA A 47 10.95 0.06 5.28
N PRO A 48 9.85 -0.61 5.64
CA PRO A 48 8.69 -0.73 4.77
C PRO A 48 8.31 0.64 4.23
N ARG A 49 8.33 0.77 2.90
CA ARG A 49 7.96 2.02 2.26
C ARG A 49 6.49 2.30 2.56
N LEU A 50 6.20 3.47 3.11
CA LEU A 50 4.90 3.76 3.75
C LEU A 50 3.70 3.56 2.82
N LEU A 51 3.85 3.91 1.54
CA LEU A 51 2.81 3.72 0.52
C LEU A 51 2.54 2.23 0.28
N GLN A 52 3.59 1.41 0.22
CA GLN A 52 3.51 -0.02 -0.04
C GLN A 52 2.81 -0.71 1.14
N GLU A 53 3.17 -0.35 2.37
CA GLU A 53 2.52 -0.87 3.57
C GLU A 53 1.02 -0.49 3.60
N ALA A 54 0.69 0.76 3.28
CA ALA A 54 -0.71 1.18 3.17
C ALA A 54 -1.45 0.40 2.07
N ALA A 55 -0.88 0.32 0.87
CA ALA A 55 -1.49 -0.37 -0.27
C ALA A 55 -1.68 -1.88 -0.01
N ALA A 56 -0.81 -2.50 0.78
CA ALA A 56 -0.97 -3.88 1.23
C ALA A 56 -2.26 -4.10 2.03
N ALA A 57 -2.75 -3.09 2.78
CA ALA A 57 -4.03 -3.18 3.48
C ALA A 57 -5.22 -3.28 2.51
N TYR A 58 -5.17 -2.55 1.39
CA TYR A 58 -6.19 -2.66 0.35
C TYR A 58 -6.10 -3.98 -0.43
N ALA A 59 -4.89 -4.49 -0.65
CA ALA A 59 -4.67 -5.81 -1.23
C ALA A 59 -5.21 -6.94 -0.34
N ASP A 60 -5.05 -6.83 0.97
CA ASP A 60 -5.64 -7.74 1.95
C ASP A 60 -7.17 -7.69 1.90
N TYR A 61 -7.75 -6.49 1.89
CA TYR A 61 -9.20 -6.31 1.68
C TYR A 61 -9.68 -6.98 0.39
N GLN A 62 -8.99 -6.75 -0.73
CA GLN A 62 -9.33 -7.38 -2.00
C GLN A 62 -9.19 -8.90 -1.94
N SER A 63 -8.17 -9.44 -1.26
CA SER A 63 -8.03 -10.89 -1.06
C SER A 63 -9.24 -11.48 -0.32
N GLU A 64 -9.75 -10.79 0.71
CA GLU A 64 -10.98 -11.19 1.39
C GLU A 64 -12.21 -11.11 0.47
N VAL A 65 -12.28 -10.12 -0.43
CA VAL A 65 -13.33 -10.04 -1.47
C VAL A 65 -13.31 -11.26 -2.40
N SER A 66 -12.13 -11.78 -2.78
CA SER A 66 -12.06 -13.08 -3.51
C SER A 66 -12.67 -14.20 -2.68
N LEU A 67 -12.25 -14.31 -1.42
CA LEU A 67 -12.60 -15.44 -0.56
C LEU A 67 -14.11 -15.52 -0.30
N ILE A 68 -14.77 -14.38 -0.10
CA ILE A 68 -16.21 -14.35 0.17
C ILE A 68 -17.07 -14.56 -1.09
N ARG A 69 -16.56 -14.20 -2.27
CA ARG A 69 -17.23 -14.45 -3.55
C ARG A 69 -17.21 -15.94 -3.91
N ASP A 70 -16.15 -16.65 -3.55
CA ASP A 70 -15.91 -18.03 -3.99
C ASP A 70 -16.41 -19.09 -2.97
N LYS A 71 -16.74 -18.68 -1.74
CA LYS A 71 -17.17 -19.60 -0.67
C LYS A 71 -18.57 -19.25 -0.15
N PRO A 72 -19.54 -20.18 -0.24
CA PRO A 72 -20.87 -19.94 0.32
C PRO A 72 -20.81 -19.85 1.84
N ILE A 73 -21.64 -18.97 2.42
CA ILE A 73 -21.81 -18.85 3.87
C ILE A 73 -22.63 -20.05 4.35
N SER A 74 -21.95 -21.09 4.81
CA SER A 74 -22.56 -22.38 5.14
C SER A 74 -22.90 -22.56 6.63
N GLY A 75 -22.47 -21.63 7.50
CA GLY A 75 -22.75 -21.69 8.93
C GLY A 75 -22.52 -20.36 9.66
N ALA A 76 -22.94 -20.33 10.93
CA ALA A 76 -22.89 -19.15 11.80
C ALA A 76 -21.47 -18.60 11.99
N ASP A 77 -20.48 -19.47 12.23
CA ASP A 77 -19.09 -19.05 12.47
C ASP A 77 -18.48 -18.39 11.22
N GLN A 78 -18.84 -18.87 10.03
CA GLN A 78 -18.39 -18.27 8.77
C GLN A 78 -19.01 -16.88 8.56
N LEU A 79 -20.29 -16.72 8.90
CA LEU A 79 -20.96 -15.42 8.85
C LEU A 79 -20.36 -14.44 9.85
N ASP A 80 -20.11 -14.88 11.08
CA ASP A 80 -19.51 -14.04 12.14
C ASP A 80 -18.08 -13.62 11.78
N LYS A 81 -17.30 -14.53 11.16
CA LYS A 81 -16.00 -14.20 10.58
C LYS A 81 -16.13 -13.17 9.46
N ALA A 82 -17.05 -13.36 8.51
CA ALA A 82 -17.25 -12.42 7.41
C ALA A 82 -17.67 -11.02 7.90
N LEU A 83 -18.56 -10.94 8.89
CA LEU A 83 -18.93 -9.69 9.57
C LEU A 83 -17.73 -9.03 10.24
N THR A 84 -16.85 -9.81 10.88
CA THR A 84 -15.63 -9.25 11.49
C THR A 84 -14.65 -8.76 10.43
N VAL A 85 -14.53 -9.46 9.31
CA VAL A 85 -13.65 -9.08 8.20
C VAL A 85 -14.15 -7.79 7.55
N PHE A 86 -15.39 -7.75 7.05
CA PHE A 86 -15.89 -6.61 6.26
C PHE A 86 -16.55 -5.52 7.11
N GLY A 87 -17.12 -5.89 8.25
CA GLY A 87 -17.91 -4.99 9.10
C GLY A 87 -17.14 -4.31 10.23
N ALA A 88 -15.82 -4.52 10.29
CA ALA A 88 -14.94 -3.83 11.22
C ALA A 88 -13.74 -3.20 10.49
N GLN A 89 -13.96 -2.75 9.25
CA GLN A 89 -12.92 -2.06 8.50
C GLN A 89 -12.61 -0.72 9.14
N ASN A 90 -11.33 -0.45 9.35
CA ASN A 90 -10.88 0.85 9.82
C ASN A 90 -10.93 1.85 8.67
N PRO A 91 -11.78 2.91 8.72
CA PRO A 91 -11.96 3.81 7.60
C PRO A 91 -10.66 4.53 7.20
N ALA A 92 -9.81 4.89 8.18
CA ALA A 92 -8.54 5.55 7.91
C ALA A 92 -7.54 4.62 7.23
N GLN A 93 -7.39 3.38 7.72
CA GLN A 93 -6.51 2.39 7.12
C GLN A 93 -6.96 2.00 5.72
N LEU A 94 -8.26 1.73 5.52
CA LEU A 94 -8.78 1.28 4.24
C LEU A 94 -8.76 2.39 3.18
N SER A 95 -9.12 3.63 3.55
CA SER A 95 -9.02 4.78 2.63
C SER A 95 -7.58 5.08 2.23
N ALA A 96 -6.65 5.10 3.20
CA ALA A 96 -5.22 5.30 2.94
C ALA A 96 -4.64 4.18 2.06
N GLY A 97 -5.03 2.94 2.31
CA GLY A 97 -4.57 1.81 1.51
C GLY A 97 -5.09 1.84 0.07
N TRP A 98 -6.36 2.18 -0.11
CA TRP A 98 -6.95 2.32 -1.45
C TRP A 98 -6.27 3.42 -2.26
N ILE A 99 -6.09 4.62 -1.68
CA ILE A 99 -5.47 5.72 -2.41
C ILE A 99 -3.98 5.47 -2.69
N ALA A 100 -3.27 4.81 -1.77
CA ALA A 100 -1.89 4.40 -1.98
C ALA A 100 -1.76 3.38 -3.13
N TYR A 101 -2.66 2.39 -3.20
CA TYR A 101 -2.71 1.45 -4.31
C TYR A 101 -2.97 2.15 -5.65
N ALA A 102 -3.97 3.04 -5.71
CA ALA A 102 -4.27 3.82 -6.92
C ALA A 102 -3.08 4.70 -7.36
N ALA A 103 -2.38 5.32 -6.41
CA ALA A 103 -1.18 6.10 -6.67
C ALA A 103 -0.03 5.25 -7.25
N MET A 104 0.15 4.03 -6.74
CA MET A 104 1.16 3.10 -7.24
C MET A 104 0.87 2.61 -8.66
N ILE A 105 -0.40 2.46 -9.02
CA ILE A 105 -0.84 2.20 -10.40
C ILE A 105 -0.51 3.39 -11.30
N ALA A 106 -0.89 4.61 -10.91
CA ALA A 106 -0.58 5.82 -11.68
C ALA A 106 0.94 6.01 -11.85
N ALA A 107 1.73 5.67 -10.83
CA ALA A 107 3.18 5.74 -10.84
C ALA A 107 3.86 4.72 -11.78
N GLN A 108 3.11 3.89 -12.51
CA GLN A 108 3.67 3.02 -13.56
C GLN A 108 3.83 3.74 -14.91
N ASP A 109 3.24 4.93 -15.09
CA ASP A 109 3.28 5.62 -16.36
C ASP A 109 4.68 6.17 -16.69
N PRO A 110 5.33 5.74 -17.79
CA PRO A 110 6.73 6.10 -18.06
C PRO A 110 6.94 7.59 -18.34
N GLU A 111 5.97 8.25 -18.96
CA GLU A 111 6.04 9.68 -19.27
C GLU A 111 5.87 10.53 -18.02
N PHE A 112 4.95 10.13 -17.15
CA PHE A 112 4.76 10.75 -15.85
C PHE A 112 5.98 10.55 -14.92
N ILE A 113 6.54 9.34 -14.88
CA ILE A 113 7.79 9.05 -14.15
C ILE A 113 8.91 9.99 -14.62
N ALA A 114 9.10 10.13 -15.93
CA ALA A 114 10.11 11.01 -16.49
C ALA A 114 9.84 12.47 -16.10
N ALA A 115 8.61 12.95 -16.27
CA ALA A 115 8.25 14.33 -15.95
C ALA A 115 8.44 14.68 -14.46
N VAL A 116 8.10 13.76 -13.55
CA VAL A 116 8.33 13.94 -12.10
C VAL A 116 9.82 14.00 -11.77
N ARG A 117 10.64 13.13 -12.37
CA ARG A 117 12.09 13.13 -12.15
C ARG A 117 12.76 14.37 -12.74
N ASP A 118 12.27 14.85 -13.88
CA ASP A 118 12.79 16.05 -14.54
C ASP A 118 12.58 17.30 -13.66
N ILE A 119 11.37 17.47 -13.10
CA ILE A 119 11.12 18.62 -12.20
C ILE A 119 11.89 18.51 -10.89
N ASP A 120 12.11 17.30 -10.36
CA ASP A 120 12.93 17.08 -9.15
C ASP A 120 14.38 17.45 -9.41
N SER A 121 14.94 17.02 -10.55
CA SER A 121 16.29 17.36 -10.97
C SER A 121 16.46 18.86 -11.25
N PHE A 122 15.43 19.53 -11.78
CA PHE A 122 15.52 20.94 -12.15
C PHE A 122 15.32 21.90 -10.97
N TYR A 123 14.31 21.63 -10.12
CA TYR A 123 13.93 22.53 -9.02
C TYR A 123 14.49 22.13 -7.66
N GLY A 124 14.87 20.86 -7.49
CA GLY A 124 15.27 20.25 -6.23
C GLY A 124 14.09 19.72 -5.42
N ARG A 125 14.35 18.66 -4.63
CA ARG A 125 13.35 17.90 -3.88
C ARG A 125 12.43 18.75 -3.04
N ASP A 126 12.99 19.57 -2.15
CA ASP A 126 12.20 20.34 -1.18
C ASP A 126 11.23 21.31 -1.87
N ARG A 127 11.65 21.91 -2.99
CA ARG A 127 10.79 22.83 -3.76
C ARG A 127 9.66 22.08 -4.44
N VAL A 128 9.94 20.93 -5.04
CA VAL A 128 8.90 20.08 -5.67
C VAL A 128 7.89 19.59 -4.63
N MET A 129 8.37 19.08 -3.49
CA MET A 129 7.53 18.60 -2.39
C MET A 129 6.65 19.72 -1.82
N ASN A 130 7.22 20.90 -1.59
CA ASN A 130 6.45 22.07 -1.14
C ASN A 130 5.42 22.52 -2.19
N GLY A 131 5.77 22.47 -3.48
CA GLY A 131 4.84 22.76 -4.58
C GLY A 131 3.61 21.86 -4.54
N MET A 132 3.81 20.54 -4.49
CA MET A 132 2.72 19.56 -4.45
C MET A 132 1.92 19.60 -3.14
N ARG A 133 2.54 19.99 -2.02
CA ARG A 133 1.84 20.20 -0.76
C ARG A 133 0.86 21.37 -0.84
N ASN A 134 1.26 22.46 -1.51
CA ASN A 134 0.45 23.67 -1.65
C ASN A 134 -0.63 23.54 -2.73
N ASP A 135 -0.37 22.76 -3.77
CA ASP A 135 -1.33 22.43 -4.83
C ASP A 135 -1.28 20.93 -5.14
N LEU A 136 -2.25 20.19 -4.60
CA LEU A 136 -2.39 18.75 -4.83
C LEU A 136 -2.69 18.43 -6.31
N GLY A 137 -3.17 19.40 -7.10
CA GLY A 137 -3.39 19.22 -8.53
C GLY A 137 -2.11 19.29 -9.35
N TYR A 138 -1.02 19.83 -8.81
CA TYR A 138 0.19 20.12 -9.56
C TYR A 138 0.76 18.89 -10.29
N ALA A 139 0.86 17.75 -9.58
CA ALA A 139 1.38 16.52 -10.16
C ALA A 139 0.57 16.06 -11.38
N ARG A 140 -0.76 16.20 -11.35
CA ARG A 140 -1.64 15.82 -12.46
C ARG A 140 -1.40 16.66 -13.72
N THR A 141 -0.90 17.89 -13.59
CA THR A 141 -0.59 18.78 -14.72
C THR A 141 0.69 18.41 -15.46
N LEU A 142 1.54 17.56 -14.86
CA LEU A 142 2.78 17.12 -15.48
C LEU A 142 2.49 16.25 -16.71
N LYS A 143 3.46 16.18 -17.61
CA LYS A 143 3.37 15.33 -18.81
C LYS A 143 3.07 13.88 -18.40
N GLY A 144 2.14 13.23 -19.08
CA GLY A 144 1.67 11.88 -18.73
C GLY A 144 0.73 11.82 -17.50
N GLY A 145 0.58 12.90 -16.74
CA GLY A 145 -0.20 12.94 -15.49
C GLY A 145 -1.67 12.54 -15.67
N GLU A 146 -2.35 13.05 -16.71
CA GLU A 146 -3.73 12.63 -16.95
C GLU A 146 -3.88 11.20 -17.43
N ARG A 147 -2.98 10.73 -18.29
CA ARG A 147 -2.99 9.34 -18.77
C ARG A 147 -2.74 8.36 -17.61
N ALA A 148 -1.83 8.71 -16.71
CA ALA A 148 -1.57 7.99 -15.48
C ALA A 148 -2.80 7.92 -14.56
N LEU A 149 -3.50 9.05 -14.36
CA LEU A 149 -4.72 9.08 -13.56
C LEU A 149 -5.81 8.20 -14.18
N GLN A 150 -6.07 8.33 -15.48
CA GLN A 150 -7.08 7.54 -16.18
C GLN A 150 -6.80 6.05 -16.10
N THR A 151 -5.52 5.65 -16.13
CA THR A 151 -5.11 4.26 -15.88
C THR A 151 -5.51 3.79 -14.48
N ALA A 152 -5.18 4.57 -13.44
CA ALA A 152 -5.55 4.23 -12.06
C ALA A 152 -7.07 4.15 -11.85
N LEU A 153 -7.84 5.06 -12.47
CA LEU A 153 -9.30 5.05 -12.42
C LEU A 153 -9.88 3.81 -13.12
N ALA A 154 -9.26 3.34 -14.22
CA ALA A 154 -9.74 2.20 -14.98
C ALA A 154 -9.52 0.89 -14.20
N VAL A 155 -8.38 0.78 -13.53
CA VAL A 155 -8.09 -0.31 -12.60
C VAL A 155 -9.08 -0.30 -11.44
N ASN A 156 -9.30 0.88 -10.85
CA ASN A 156 -10.27 1.05 -9.77
C ASN A 156 -11.69 0.63 -10.18
N ALA A 157 -12.15 0.98 -11.38
CA ALA A 157 -13.46 0.57 -11.89
C ALA A 157 -13.63 -0.95 -11.88
N ARG A 158 -12.64 -1.69 -12.40
CA ARG A 158 -12.63 -3.17 -12.43
C ARG A 158 -12.61 -3.78 -11.02
N ASP A 159 -11.83 -3.18 -10.12
CA ASP A 159 -11.78 -3.59 -8.71
C ASP A 159 -13.14 -3.37 -8.03
N THR A 160 -13.85 -2.29 -8.35
CA THR A 160 -15.17 -2.00 -7.78
C THR A 160 -16.29 -2.86 -8.36
N ASP A 161 -16.24 -3.21 -9.64
CA ASP A 161 -17.16 -4.17 -10.24
C ASP A 161 -17.06 -5.53 -9.55
N ARG A 162 -15.84 -5.93 -9.19
CA ARG A 162 -15.58 -7.15 -8.43
C ARG A 162 -16.15 -7.08 -7.01
N ILE A 163 -15.99 -5.96 -6.30
CA ILE A 163 -16.61 -5.77 -4.97
C ILE A 163 -18.14 -5.83 -5.08
N ALA A 164 -18.73 -5.18 -6.09
CA ALA A 164 -20.17 -5.20 -6.34
C ALA A 164 -20.68 -6.63 -6.64
N ALA A 165 -19.94 -7.40 -7.43
CA ALA A 165 -20.26 -8.81 -7.68
C ALA A 165 -20.20 -9.67 -6.41
N ALA A 166 -19.21 -9.44 -5.53
CA ALA A 166 -19.13 -10.13 -4.24
C ALA A 166 -20.32 -9.76 -3.33
N ALA A 167 -20.69 -8.48 -3.25
CA ALA A 167 -21.88 -8.04 -2.51
C ALA A 167 -23.16 -8.71 -3.04
N ALA A 168 -23.35 -8.74 -4.36
CA ALA A 168 -24.49 -9.40 -4.99
C ALA A 168 -24.53 -10.91 -4.69
N TYR A 169 -23.39 -11.58 -4.73
CA TYR A 169 -23.27 -12.99 -4.35
C TYR A 169 -23.68 -13.23 -2.90
N VAL A 170 -23.16 -12.44 -1.95
CA VAL A 170 -23.50 -12.57 -0.52
C VAL A 170 -24.98 -12.25 -0.26
N LYS A 171 -25.56 -11.31 -1.02
CA LYS A 171 -26.99 -10.99 -0.96
C LYS A 171 -27.85 -12.16 -1.43
N ASP A 172 -27.47 -12.84 -2.51
CA ASP A 172 -28.12 -14.09 -2.95
C ASP A 172 -27.98 -15.21 -1.88
N GLN A 173 -26.82 -15.33 -1.23
CA GLN A 173 -26.67 -16.25 -0.10
C GLN A 173 -27.64 -15.89 1.04
N ALA A 174 -27.80 -14.61 1.39
CA ALA A 174 -28.72 -14.16 2.43
C ALA A 174 -30.17 -14.60 2.15
N ILE A 175 -30.61 -14.51 0.89
CA ILE A 175 -31.94 -15.01 0.46
C ILE A 175 -32.05 -16.52 0.69
N LYS A 176 -31.04 -17.28 0.26
CA LYS A 176 -31.00 -18.75 0.48
C LYS A 176 -31.04 -19.11 1.97
N LEU A 177 -30.37 -18.33 2.81
CA LEU A 177 -30.36 -18.54 4.27
C LEU A 177 -31.72 -18.41 4.93
N GLN A 178 -32.66 -17.65 4.34
CA GLN A 178 -34.03 -17.56 4.85
C GLN A 178 -34.78 -18.91 4.77
N SER A 179 -34.30 -19.86 3.98
CA SER A 179 -34.90 -21.19 3.86
C SER A 179 -34.36 -22.22 4.88
N VAL A 180 -33.17 -22.01 5.43
CA VAL A 180 -32.49 -23.01 6.29
C VAL A 180 -32.67 -22.71 7.78
N ALA A 181 -32.70 -23.77 8.61
CA ALA A 181 -33.03 -23.66 10.03
C ALA A 181 -32.06 -22.75 10.81
N TRP A 182 -30.75 -22.85 10.55
CA TRP A 182 -29.76 -22.01 11.23
C TRP A 182 -29.80 -20.56 10.73
N GLY A 183 -30.12 -20.32 9.46
CA GLY A 183 -30.25 -18.99 8.87
C GLY A 183 -31.42 -18.21 9.45
N LYS A 184 -32.53 -18.91 9.73
CA LYS A 184 -33.70 -18.37 10.45
C LYS A 184 -33.51 -18.26 11.97
N SER A 185 -32.39 -18.75 12.51
CA SER A 185 -32.20 -18.72 13.96
C SER A 185 -32.16 -17.28 14.46
N ARG A 186 -32.91 -17.03 15.54
CA ARG A 186 -33.01 -15.71 16.15
C ARG A 186 -31.67 -15.28 16.74
N LEU A 187 -31.29 -14.04 16.50
CA LEU A 187 -30.14 -13.43 17.15
C LEU A 187 -30.47 -13.17 18.62
N LYS A 188 -29.58 -13.64 19.51
CA LYS A 188 -29.73 -13.40 20.95
C LYS A 188 -29.36 -11.97 21.35
N ASP A 189 -28.38 -11.38 20.65
CA ASP A 189 -27.81 -10.07 21.00
C ASP A 189 -27.29 -9.34 19.75
N ALA A 190 -28.22 -8.82 18.94
CA ALA A 190 -27.89 -8.06 17.73
C ALA A 190 -27.21 -6.72 18.06
N GLY A 191 -27.66 -6.04 19.13
CA GLY A 191 -27.08 -4.78 19.60
C GLY A 191 -25.62 -4.94 20.07
N GLY A 192 -25.29 -6.04 20.75
CA GLY A 192 -23.91 -6.35 21.11
C GLY A 192 -23.03 -6.68 19.90
N VAL A 193 -23.57 -7.31 18.85
CA VAL A 193 -22.83 -7.49 17.58
C VAL A 193 -22.50 -6.12 16.98
N ALA A 194 -23.48 -5.23 16.82
CA ALA A 194 -23.27 -3.88 16.29
C ALA A 194 -22.25 -3.08 17.11
N THR A 195 -22.33 -3.16 18.44
CA THR A 195 -21.39 -2.50 19.36
C THR A 195 -19.96 -3.01 19.18
N ARG A 196 -19.77 -4.33 19.03
CA ARG A 196 -18.44 -4.92 18.77
C ARG A 196 -17.89 -4.49 17.42
N LEU A 197 -18.70 -4.49 16.36
CA LEU A 197 -18.29 -4.01 15.04
C LEU A 197 -17.82 -2.55 15.11
N LYS A 198 -18.59 -1.69 15.78
CA LYS A 198 -18.22 -0.27 15.99
C LYS A 198 -16.89 -0.12 16.72
N ALA A 199 -16.70 -0.86 17.82
CA ALA A 199 -15.45 -0.80 18.57
C ALA A 199 -14.26 -1.27 17.72
N ASN A 200 -14.42 -2.40 17.01
CA ASN A 200 -13.36 -2.97 16.20
C ASN A 200 -13.01 -2.11 14.97
N ALA A 201 -13.96 -1.39 14.39
CA ALA A 201 -13.70 -0.46 13.27
C ALA A 201 -12.75 0.70 13.66
N THR A 202 -12.52 0.96 14.96
CA THR A 202 -11.53 1.95 15.40
C THR A 202 -10.10 1.41 15.46
N LEU A 203 -9.93 0.08 15.43
CA LEU A 203 -8.64 -0.57 15.57
C LEU A 203 -7.97 -0.72 14.20
N LEU A 204 -6.64 -0.59 14.14
CA LEU A 204 -5.89 -0.97 12.95
C LEU A 204 -5.99 -2.48 12.75
N ARG A 205 -6.32 -2.91 11.53
CA ARG A 205 -6.38 -4.33 11.19
C ARG A 205 -4.98 -4.85 10.88
N PRO A 206 -4.59 -6.02 11.39
CA PRO A 206 -3.39 -6.69 10.92
C PRO A 206 -3.51 -6.99 9.42
N ILE A 207 -2.47 -6.64 8.66
CA ILE A 207 -2.38 -6.96 7.22
C ILE A 207 -1.82 -8.38 7.09
N ALA A 208 -2.42 -9.23 6.25
CA ALA A 208 -1.91 -10.58 6.03
C ALA A 208 -0.48 -10.57 5.46
N GLU A 209 0.34 -11.53 5.89
CA GLU A 209 1.74 -11.65 5.44
C GLU A 209 1.87 -11.83 3.92
N ALA A 210 0.88 -12.47 3.27
CA ALA A 210 0.86 -12.60 1.81
C ALA A 210 0.75 -11.23 1.12
N ALA A 211 -0.12 -10.35 1.62
CA ALA A 211 -0.29 -8.99 1.08
C ALA A 211 0.96 -8.14 1.34
N LYS A 212 1.55 -8.22 2.54
CA LYS A 212 2.82 -7.55 2.84
C LYS A 212 3.93 -7.98 1.89
N LYS A 213 4.12 -9.30 1.71
CA LYS A 213 5.15 -9.85 0.81
C LYS A 213 4.96 -9.44 -0.64
N LEU A 214 3.71 -9.37 -1.11
CA LEU A 214 3.39 -8.90 -2.45
C LEU A 214 3.86 -7.46 -2.65
N PHE A 215 3.59 -6.58 -1.68
CA PHE A 215 3.90 -5.14 -1.77
C PHE A 215 5.33 -4.78 -1.36
N SER A 216 6.05 -5.67 -0.70
CA SER A 216 7.51 -5.54 -0.47
C SER A 216 8.34 -6.27 -1.52
N GLY A 217 7.72 -7.04 -2.42
CA GLY A 217 8.39 -7.91 -3.38
C GLY A 217 8.99 -7.16 -4.57
N PRO A 218 10.08 -7.70 -5.18
CA PRO A 218 10.72 -7.09 -6.35
C PRO A 218 9.81 -7.08 -7.60
N ASP A 219 8.89 -8.04 -7.68
CA ASP A 219 7.99 -8.23 -8.84
C ASP A 219 6.70 -7.39 -8.74
N LEU A 220 6.57 -6.52 -7.74
CA LEU A 220 5.37 -5.69 -7.56
C LEU A 220 5.03 -4.87 -8.80
N HIS A 221 6.03 -4.33 -9.50
CA HIS A 221 5.81 -3.55 -10.72
C HIS A 221 5.11 -4.39 -11.80
N LEU A 222 5.41 -5.69 -11.90
CA LEU A 222 4.80 -6.59 -12.88
C LEU A 222 3.31 -6.79 -12.58
N VAL A 223 2.97 -6.93 -11.30
CA VAL A 223 1.58 -7.05 -10.85
C VAL A 223 0.80 -5.76 -11.11
N LEU A 224 1.39 -4.60 -10.84
CA LEU A 224 0.76 -3.29 -11.11
C LEU A 224 0.64 -3.01 -12.62
N ALA A 225 1.60 -3.46 -13.43
CA ALA A 225 1.54 -3.38 -14.88
C ALA A 225 0.44 -4.29 -15.46
N ASP A 226 0.30 -5.51 -14.92
CA ASP A 226 -0.80 -6.42 -15.28
C ASP A 226 -2.17 -5.83 -14.92
N ALA A 227 -2.28 -5.18 -13.76
CA ALA A 227 -3.49 -4.47 -13.35
C ALA A 227 -3.91 -3.41 -14.38
N SER A 228 -2.92 -2.68 -14.91
CA SER A 228 -3.09 -1.62 -15.91
C SER A 228 -3.36 -2.13 -17.33
N SER A 229 -3.24 -3.43 -17.59
CA SER A 229 -3.38 -4.01 -18.93
C SER A 229 -4.84 -4.22 -19.35
N ASN A 230 -5.06 -4.44 -20.66
CA ASN A 230 -6.37 -4.69 -21.27
C ASN A 230 -7.07 -6.00 -20.89
N GLY A 231 -6.50 -6.81 -19.97
CA GLY A 231 -7.09 -8.08 -19.56
C GLY A 231 -8.51 -7.89 -19.02
N GLN A 232 -9.46 -8.78 -19.35
CA GLN A 232 -10.80 -8.73 -18.74
C GLN A 232 -10.69 -9.00 -17.23
N GLY A 233 -11.37 -8.19 -16.42
CA GLY A 233 -11.41 -8.37 -14.95
C GLY A 233 -10.28 -7.69 -14.17
N SER A 234 -10.32 -7.87 -12.85
CA SER A 234 -9.40 -7.26 -11.88
C SER A 234 -8.10 -8.07 -11.75
N VAL A 235 -6.98 -7.40 -11.47
CA VAL A 235 -5.70 -8.06 -11.15
C VAL A 235 -5.85 -9.04 -9.99
N TRP A 236 -6.73 -8.75 -9.03
CA TRP A 236 -6.95 -9.57 -7.84
C TRP A 236 -7.57 -10.94 -8.17
N ASP A 237 -8.20 -11.11 -9.33
CA ASP A 237 -8.65 -12.42 -9.81
C ASP A 237 -7.45 -13.27 -10.30
N ARG A 238 -6.37 -12.61 -10.70
CA ARG A 238 -5.15 -13.21 -11.26
C ARG A 238 -4.02 -13.34 -10.24
N VAL A 239 -3.98 -12.53 -9.19
CA VAL A 239 -2.96 -12.62 -8.11
C VAL A 239 -2.97 -14.00 -7.44
N SER A 240 -4.13 -14.66 -7.33
CA SER A 240 -4.23 -16.07 -6.91
C SER A 240 -3.41 -17.04 -7.77
N LEU A 241 -3.16 -16.70 -9.04
CA LEU A 241 -2.31 -17.45 -9.98
C LEU A 241 -0.83 -17.02 -9.89
N ILE A 242 -0.54 -15.75 -9.60
CA ILE A 242 0.84 -15.21 -9.50
C ILE A 242 1.53 -15.71 -8.23
N ALA A 243 0.80 -15.84 -7.11
CA ALA A 243 1.32 -16.42 -5.87
C ALA A 243 1.73 -17.91 -6.00
N ALA A 244 1.29 -18.60 -7.05
CA ALA A 244 1.58 -20.01 -7.31
C ALA A 244 2.85 -20.23 -8.17
N SER A 245 3.78 -19.27 -8.23
CA SER A 245 4.98 -19.33 -9.09
C SER A 245 4.62 -19.43 -10.58
N ALA A 246 3.73 -18.54 -11.06
CA ALA A 246 3.63 -18.31 -12.49
C ALA A 246 4.92 -17.62 -12.98
N PRO A 247 5.64 -18.16 -13.97
CA PRO A 247 6.84 -17.50 -14.49
C PRO A 247 6.46 -16.12 -15.04
N ALA A 248 7.30 -15.11 -14.80
CA ALA A 248 7.15 -13.75 -15.35
C ALA A 248 6.90 -13.75 -16.89
N ALA A 249 7.30 -14.81 -17.59
CA ALA A 249 7.00 -15.05 -18.99
C ALA A 249 5.49 -15.13 -19.34
N ALA A 250 4.61 -15.50 -18.40
CA ALA A 250 3.16 -15.48 -18.61
C ALA A 250 2.59 -14.05 -18.69
N LEU A 251 3.33 -13.06 -18.18
CA LEU A 251 2.99 -11.63 -18.19
C LEU A 251 3.68 -10.87 -19.33
N ASN A 252 4.53 -11.51 -20.15
CA ASN A 252 5.28 -10.85 -21.23
C ASN A 252 4.45 -10.47 -22.47
N ALA A 253 3.14 -10.71 -22.47
CA ALA A 253 2.22 -10.31 -23.53
C ALA A 253 1.32 -9.12 -23.14
N LEU A 254 1.67 -8.38 -22.10
CA LEU A 254 0.90 -7.24 -21.63
C LEU A 254 1.26 -6.00 -22.45
N THR A 255 0.40 -5.63 -23.39
CA THR A 255 0.43 -4.30 -23.98
C THR A 255 -0.35 -3.35 -23.07
N PRO A 256 0.24 -2.20 -22.68
CA PRO A 256 -0.51 -1.15 -22.00
C PRO A 256 -1.73 -0.77 -22.85
N ALA A 257 -2.90 -0.78 -22.21
CA ALA A 257 -4.12 -0.29 -22.81
C ALA A 257 -4.10 1.23 -22.79
N GLU A 258 -4.61 1.88 -23.84
CA GLU A 258 -5.07 3.26 -23.67
C GLU A 258 -6.30 3.24 -22.75
N PRO A 259 -6.26 3.88 -21.57
CA PRO A 259 -7.39 3.87 -20.65
C PRO A 259 -8.58 4.60 -21.27
N SER A 260 -9.77 4.01 -21.16
CA SER A 260 -11.02 4.71 -21.46
C SER A 260 -11.09 5.99 -20.62
N SER A 261 -11.34 7.14 -21.24
CA SER A 261 -11.47 8.39 -20.51
C SER A 261 -12.72 8.37 -19.63
N MET A 262 -12.53 8.25 -18.32
CA MET A 262 -13.58 8.41 -17.33
C MET A 262 -13.67 9.87 -16.90
N ARG A 263 -14.90 10.30 -16.63
CA ARG A 263 -15.16 11.64 -16.11
C ARG A 263 -15.11 11.57 -14.59
N ILE A 264 -14.21 12.38 -14.03
CA ILE A 264 -14.08 12.52 -12.57
C ILE A 264 -15.31 13.24 -12.04
N ASP A 265 -15.84 12.78 -10.91
CA ASP A 265 -16.89 13.49 -10.21
C ASP A 265 -16.30 14.81 -9.65
N PRO A 266 -16.87 15.99 -9.96
CA PRO A 266 -16.37 17.26 -9.45
C PRO A 266 -16.21 17.30 -7.92
N ARG A 267 -17.00 16.52 -7.17
CA ARG A 267 -16.92 16.42 -5.70
C ARG A 267 -15.71 15.60 -5.23
N ARG A 268 -15.04 14.89 -6.14
CA ARG A 268 -13.94 13.95 -5.91
C ARG A 268 -12.64 14.37 -6.62
N GLU A 269 -12.59 15.58 -7.20
CA GLU A 269 -11.39 16.14 -7.82
C GLU A 269 -10.20 16.19 -6.85
N SER A 270 -10.44 16.49 -5.57
CA SER A 270 -9.40 16.49 -4.55
C SER A 270 -8.81 15.09 -4.34
N THR A 271 -9.62 14.04 -4.43
CA THR A 271 -9.17 12.64 -4.35
C THR A 271 -8.32 12.27 -5.57
N ALA A 272 -8.75 12.63 -6.78
CA ALA A 272 -7.97 12.43 -8.00
C ALA A 272 -6.60 13.13 -7.95
N ASN A 273 -6.57 14.37 -7.48
CA ASN A 273 -5.35 15.15 -7.30
C ASN A 273 -4.42 14.53 -6.24
N ARG A 274 -4.98 14.01 -5.13
CA ARG A 274 -4.21 13.27 -4.12
C ARG A 274 -3.58 11.99 -4.67
N ILE A 275 -4.31 11.22 -5.50
CA ILE A 275 -3.76 10.03 -6.18
C ILE A 275 -2.50 10.42 -6.96
N MET A 276 -2.56 11.49 -7.76
CA MET A 276 -1.43 11.92 -8.57
C MET A 276 -0.28 12.51 -7.75
N THR A 277 -0.57 13.24 -6.68
CA THR A 277 0.46 13.73 -5.75
C THR A 277 1.18 12.57 -5.07
N LEU A 278 0.44 11.57 -4.58
CA LEU A 278 1.02 10.36 -3.99
C LEU A 278 1.82 9.55 -5.02
N ALA A 279 1.39 9.50 -6.27
CA ALA A 279 2.11 8.84 -7.34
C ALA A 279 3.47 9.53 -7.58
N ALA A 280 3.51 10.86 -7.61
CA ALA A 280 4.76 11.60 -7.66
C ALA A 280 5.64 11.33 -6.43
N PHE A 281 5.07 11.33 -5.22
CA PHE A 281 5.80 11.02 -3.99
C PHE A 281 6.40 9.60 -4.01
N HIS A 282 5.68 8.62 -4.58
CA HIS A 282 6.18 7.28 -4.79
C HIS A 282 7.38 7.24 -5.73
N ILE A 283 7.30 7.92 -6.88
CA ILE A 283 8.38 8.00 -7.88
C ILE A 283 9.65 8.62 -7.29
N LEU A 284 9.45 9.61 -6.42
CA LEU A 284 10.52 10.32 -5.74
C LEU A 284 11.09 9.56 -4.53
N GLU A 285 10.47 8.47 -4.09
CA GLU A 285 10.79 7.81 -2.80
C GLU A 285 10.75 8.80 -1.63
N ALA A 286 9.73 9.67 -1.64
CA ALA A 286 9.58 10.75 -0.67
C ALA A 286 9.35 10.24 0.76
N ASP A 287 8.91 8.99 0.93
CA ASP A 287 8.75 8.34 2.23
C ASP A 287 10.06 8.19 3.01
N ARG A 288 11.23 8.31 2.35
CA ARG A 288 12.53 8.28 3.01
C ARG A 288 12.90 9.58 3.72
N THR A 289 12.33 10.71 3.28
CA THR A 289 12.76 12.05 3.72
C THR A 289 11.62 13.00 4.08
N HIS A 290 10.39 12.69 3.66
CA HIS A 290 9.19 13.54 3.73
C HIS A 290 7.96 12.70 4.18
N THR A 291 8.16 11.91 5.23
CA THR A 291 7.15 10.98 5.77
C THR A 291 5.84 11.66 6.15
N ASP A 292 5.89 12.87 6.69
CA ASP A 292 4.71 13.59 7.17
C ASP A 292 3.85 14.09 6.00
N GLU A 293 4.48 14.55 4.92
CA GLU A 293 3.83 14.94 3.68
C GLU A 293 3.15 13.75 3.01
N VAL A 294 3.87 12.62 2.95
CA VAL A 294 3.33 11.38 2.40
C VAL A 294 2.11 10.93 3.21
N ARG A 295 2.20 10.94 4.54
CA ARG A 295 1.09 10.59 5.44
C ARG A 295 -0.10 11.55 5.29
N ALA A 296 0.15 12.84 5.19
CA ALA A 296 -0.89 13.85 5.00
C ALA A 296 -1.60 13.72 3.63
N ALA A 297 -0.85 13.38 2.58
CA ALA A 297 -1.41 13.16 1.26
C ALA A 297 -2.31 11.90 1.19
N MET A 298 -1.96 10.84 1.93
CA MET A 298 -2.79 9.61 2.06
C MET A 298 -4.12 9.84 2.81
N SER A 299 -4.25 10.93 3.58
CA SER A 299 -5.47 11.25 4.30
C SER A 299 -6.55 11.84 3.37
N ASP A 300 -7.23 10.97 2.61
CA ASP A 300 -8.35 11.35 1.75
C ASP A 300 -9.68 11.40 2.51
N LYS A 301 -10.06 12.61 2.95
CA LYS A 301 -11.30 12.82 3.70
C LYS A 301 -12.57 12.34 2.98
N PRO A 302 -12.78 12.61 1.66
CA PRO A 302 -13.99 12.12 0.98
C PRO A 302 -14.15 10.61 1.00
N THR A 303 -13.07 9.84 0.84
CA THR A 303 -13.12 8.36 0.93
C THR A 303 -13.29 7.91 2.37
N PHE A 304 -12.57 8.51 3.31
CA PHE A 304 -12.74 8.23 4.74
C PHE A 304 -14.19 8.41 5.18
N ASP A 305 -14.79 9.58 4.91
CA ASP A 305 -16.15 9.91 5.35
C ASP A 305 -17.17 8.94 4.74
N CYS A 306 -16.95 8.49 3.50
CA CYS A 306 -17.82 7.50 2.86
C CYS A 306 -17.73 6.14 3.54
N ILE A 307 -16.52 5.65 3.81
CA ILE A 307 -16.33 4.34 4.48
C ILE A 307 -16.88 4.41 5.91
N ASP A 308 -16.63 5.50 6.64
CA ASP A 308 -17.18 5.70 7.98
C ASP A 308 -18.72 5.70 7.97
N TRP A 309 -19.32 6.34 6.98
CA TRP A 309 -20.77 6.30 6.78
C TRP A 309 -21.29 4.89 6.49
N SER A 310 -20.63 4.14 5.62
CA SER A 310 -20.94 2.72 5.33
C SER A 310 -20.89 1.87 6.61
N GLN A 311 -19.89 2.07 7.47
CA GLN A 311 -19.80 1.39 8.76
C GLN A 311 -20.96 1.76 9.69
N LEU A 312 -21.38 3.04 9.72
CA LEU A 312 -22.59 3.46 10.45
C LEU A 312 -23.85 2.77 9.95
N GLN A 313 -24.05 2.71 8.62
CA GLN A 313 -25.22 2.03 8.02
C GLN A 313 -25.24 0.55 8.38
N LEU A 314 -24.09 -0.12 8.31
CA LEU A 314 -23.95 -1.51 8.73
C LEU A 314 -24.36 -1.69 10.19
N GLN A 315 -23.83 -0.86 11.10
CA GLN A 315 -24.13 -0.95 12.54
C GLN A 315 -25.62 -0.75 12.81
N ALA A 316 -26.26 0.20 12.14
CA ALA A 316 -27.70 0.43 12.23
C ALA A 316 -28.49 -0.80 11.76
N CYS A 317 -28.17 -1.34 10.57
CA CYS A 317 -28.80 -2.53 10.02
C CYS A 317 -28.64 -3.74 10.96
N VAL A 318 -27.41 -4.01 11.41
CA VAL A 318 -27.08 -5.12 12.32
C VAL A 318 -27.83 -4.99 13.65
N SER A 319 -27.96 -3.77 14.19
CA SER A 319 -28.68 -3.55 15.45
C SER A 319 -30.18 -3.89 15.36
N ALA A 320 -30.75 -3.78 14.17
CA ALA A 320 -32.15 -4.09 13.88
C ALA A 320 -32.36 -5.52 13.36
N ALA A 321 -31.29 -6.28 13.10
CA ALA A 321 -31.37 -7.63 12.57
C ALA A 321 -32.05 -8.60 13.55
N TYR A 322 -32.91 -9.49 13.03
CA TYR A 322 -33.62 -10.47 13.85
C TYR A 322 -33.04 -11.89 13.71
N THR A 323 -32.57 -12.23 12.50
CA THR A 323 -32.07 -13.56 12.13
C THR A 323 -30.64 -13.51 11.60
N ARG A 324 -30.01 -14.68 11.45
CA ARG A 324 -28.71 -14.79 10.78
C ARG A 324 -28.79 -14.42 9.30
N ALA A 325 -29.93 -14.67 8.63
CA ALA A 325 -30.15 -14.22 7.27
C ALA A 325 -30.13 -12.68 7.17
N ASP A 326 -30.72 -11.96 8.15
CA ASP A 326 -30.69 -10.50 8.19
C ASP A 326 -29.26 -9.95 8.35
N LEU A 327 -28.43 -10.60 9.18
CA LEU A 327 -27.01 -10.23 9.28
C LEU A 327 -26.25 -10.42 7.96
N SER A 328 -26.52 -11.51 7.24
CA SER A 328 -25.92 -11.73 5.92
C SER A 328 -26.37 -10.69 4.90
N PHE A 329 -27.61 -10.21 5.00
CA PHE A 329 -28.11 -9.11 4.19
C PHE A 329 -27.39 -7.80 4.53
N CYS A 330 -27.29 -7.44 5.82
CA CYS A 330 -26.57 -6.24 6.26
C CYS A 330 -25.10 -6.25 5.83
N LEU A 331 -24.43 -7.41 5.92
CA LEU A 331 -23.08 -7.65 5.44
C LEU A 331 -22.97 -7.34 3.93
N ALA A 332 -23.86 -7.93 3.12
CA ALA A 332 -23.83 -7.73 1.68
C ALA A 332 -24.04 -6.26 1.29
N GLU A 333 -25.07 -5.62 1.85
CA GLU A 333 -25.46 -4.26 1.48
C GLU A 333 -24.43 -3.24 1.96
N HIS A 334 -24.16 -3.21 3.27
CA HIS A 334 -23.46 -2.09 3.88
C HIS A 334 -21.97 -2.32 4.08
N ALA A 335 -21.56 -3.55 4.40
CA ALA A 335 -20.13 -3.81 4.64
C ALA A 335 -19.34 -4.02 3.35
N ILE A 336 -19.99 -4.52 2.28
CA ILE A 336 -19.34 -4.83 1.00
C ILE A 336 -19.85 -3.87 -0.09
N GLY A 337 -21.16 -3.77 -0.30
CA GLY A 337 -21.76 -2.97 -1.38
C GLY A 337 -21.49 -1.47 -1.24
N ASP A 338 -21.84 -0.88 -0.10
CA ASP A 338 -21.61 0.55 0.16
C ASP A 338 -20.10 0.87 0.17
N ALA A 339 -19.27 0.00 0.74
CA ALA A 339 -17.82 0.15 0.72
C ALA A 339 -17.26 0.18 -0.72
N GLY A 340 -17.75 -0.71 -1.60
CA GLY A 340 -17.41 -0.68 -3.03
C GLY A 340 -17.83 0.62 -3.73
N THR A 341 -18.98 1.17 -3.35
CA THR A 341 -19.48 2.46 -3.88
C THR A 341 -18.61 3.64 -3.45
N CYS A 342 -17.97 3.58 -2.28
CA CYS A 342 -17.03 4.61 -1.82
C CYS A 342 -15.81 4.74 -2.73
N PHE A 343 -15.35 3.63 -3.32
CA PHE A 343 -14.22 3.62 -4.24
C PHE A 343 -14.64 3.97 -5.68
N SER A 344 -15.82 3.51 -6.13
CA SER A 344 -16.29 3.77 -7.50
C SER A 344 -16.79 5.19 -7.71
N GLY A 345 -17.12 5.91 -6.63
CA GLY A 345 -17.62 7.28 -6.69
C GLY A 345 -16.66 8.32 -7.27
N VAL A 346 -15.39 7.99 -7.50
CA VAL A 346 -14.37 8.94 -7.98
C VAL A 346 -14.57 9.32 -9.43
N ALA A 347 -14.92 8.37 -10.30
CA ALA A 347 -15.07 8.61 -11.73
C ALA A 347 -16.10 7.67 -12.36
N ARG A 348 -16.75 8.13 -13.44
CA ARG A 348 -17.79 7.39 -14.19
C ARG A 348 -17.76 7.73 -15.68
#